data_AF-A0A6G6SN87-F1
#
_entry.id   AF-A0A6G6SN87-F1
#
_cell.length_a   1.000
_cell.length_b   1.000
_cell.length_c   1.000
_cell.angle_alpha   90.00
_cell.angle_beta   90.00
_cell.angle_gamma   90.00
#
_symmetry.space_group_name_H-M   'P 1'
#
loop_
_entity.id
_entity.type
_entity.pdbx_description
1 polymer ?
#
loop_
_entity_poly.entity_id
_entity_poly.type
_entity_poly.pdbx_seq_one_letter_code
_entity_poly.pdbx_strand_id
1 'polypeptide(L)'
;MIFNLEFDKRALKEWQKLDQSIKEQFKKKLKKLQENPYIELARLKDDLAGCYKIKLRASGFRLVYQVIDSEVVILVIAVGKREESKAYSLAEVRIQKNNMY
;
A
#
# COMPACT_ATOMS: atom_id res chain seq x y z
N MET A 1 -17.67 9.41 -2.22
CA MET A 1 -17.62 7.95 -2.50
C MET A 1 -16.61 7.35 -1.53
N ILE A 2 -16.89 6.19 -0.93
CA ILE A 2 -15.99 5.56 0.05
C ILE A 2 -15.34 4.34 -0.61
N PHE A 3 -14.01 4.32 -0.64
CA PHE A 3 -13.24 3.17 -1.14
C PHE A 3 -13.16 2.05 -0.10
N ASN A 4 -13.39 0.83 -0.55
CA ASN A 4 -13.15 -0.38 0.24
C ASN A 4 -11.66 -0.60 0.39
N LEU A 5 -11.25 -1.16 1.53
CA LEU A 5 -9.84 -1.46 1.81
C LEU A 5 -9.62 -2.97 1.73
N GLU A 6 -8.75 -3.39 0.82
CA GLU A 6 -8.38 -4.78 0.65
C GLU A 6 -6.87 -4.98 0.73
N PHE A 7 -6.45 -6.23 0.90
CA PHE A 7 -5.05 -6.62 0.95
C PHE A 7 -4.79 -7.72 -0.06
N ASP A 8 -3.72 -7.57 -0.84
CA ASP A 8 -3.10 -8.71 -1.51
C ASP A 8 -2.77 -9.78 -0.44
N LYS A 9 -3.00 -11.05 -0.75
CA LYS A 9 -2.78 -12.16 0.19
C LYS A 9 -1.37 -12.15 0.81
N ARG A 10 -0.36 -11.70 0.06
CA ARG A 10 1.04 -11.57 0.53
C ARG A 10 1.20 -10.34 1.43
N ALA A 11 0.59 -9.22 1.06
CA ALA A 11 0.56 -8.02 1.88
C ALA A 11 -0.17 -8.24 3.21
N LEU A 12 -1.22 -9.06 3.24
CA LEU A 12 -1.92 -9.42 4.46
C LEU A 12 -1.01 -10.18 5.44
N LYS A 13 -0.18 -11.10 4.93
CA LYS A 13 0.82 -11.82 5.76
C LYS A 13 1.87 -10.87 6.32
N GLU A 14 2.34 -9.91 5.52
CA GLU A 14 3.26 -8.86 5.98
C GLU A 14 2.62 -7.98 7.05
N TRP A 15 1.38 -7.56 6.81
CA TRP A 15 0.58 -6.78 7.74
C TRP A 15 0.41 -7.49 9.08
N GLN A 16 0.09 -8.78 9.06
CA GLN A 16 -0.09 -9.59 10.27
C GLN A 16 1.19 -9.64 11.14
N LYS A 17 2.37 -9.61 10.52
CA LYS A 17 3.68 -9.60 11.20
C LYS A 17 4.05 -8.26 11.85
N LEU A 18 3.33 -7.18 11.55
CA LEU A 18 3.59 -5.87 12.15
C LEU A 18 3.15 -5.82 13.61
N ASP A 19 3.89 -5.05 14.41
CA ASP A 19 3.48 -4.71 15.76
C ASP A 19 2.16 -3.93 15.77
N GLN A 20 1.40 -4.07 16.85
CA GLN A 20 0.08 -3.44 16.99
C GLN A 20 0.14 -1.91 16.82
N SER A 21 1.15 -1.26 17.37
CA SER A 21 1.35 0.19 17.25
C SER A 21 1.55 0.64 15.80
N ILE A 22 2.25 -0.16 14.99
CA ILE A 22 2.48 0.12 13.57
C ILE A 22 1.20 -0.08 12.76
N LYS A 23 0.45 -1.17 13.03
CA LYS A 23 -0.86 -1.42 12.42
C LYS A 23 -1.81 -0.26 12.67
N GLU A 24 -1.88 0.26 13.89
CA GLU A 24 -2.75 1.37 14.25
C GLU A 24 -2.38 2.68 13.55
N GLN A 25 -1.08 2.98 13.45
CA GLN A 25 -0.62 4.15 12.70
C GLN A 25 -1.00 4.07 11.23
N PHE A 26 -0.87 2.91 10.59
CA PHE A 26 -1.31 2.71 9.22
C PHE A 26 -2.83 2.76 9.09
N LYS A 27 -3.60 2.11 9.98
CA LYS A 27 -5.07 2.15 9.99
C LYS A 27 -5.60 3.58 10.00
N LYS A 28 -5.02 4.46 10.83
CA LYS A 28 -5.39 5.89 10.88
C LYS A 28 -5.19 6.60 9.54
N LYS A 29 -4.16 6.23 8.78
CA LYS A 29 -3.90 6.81 7.45
C LYS A 29 -4.78 6.20 6.38
N LEU A 30 -4.95 4.88 6.38
CA LEU A 30 -5.80 4.16 5.43
C LEU A 30 -7.27 4.62 5.54
N LYS A 31 -7.79 4.81 6.75
CA LYS A 31 -9.15 5.34 6.96
C LYS A 31 -9.37 6.69 6.28
N LYS A 32 -8.37 7.58 6.31
CA LYS A 32 -8.44 8.88 5.62
C LYS A 32 -8.43 8.75 4.09
N LEU A 33 -7.76 7.72 3.57
CA LEU A 33 -7.71 7.47 2.13
C LEU A 33 -9.02 6.93 1.55
N GLN A 34 -9.88 6.34 2.38
CA GLN A 34 -11.16 5.82 1.91
C GLN A 34 -12.06 6.92 1.32
N GLU A 35 -11.88 8.18 1.73
CA GLU A 35 -12.62 9.32 1.15
C GLU A 35 -11.96 9.86 -0.12
N ASN A 36 -10.63 9.91 -0.15
CA ASN A 36 -9.85 10.30 -1.32
C ASN A 36 -8.49 9.58 -1.34
N PRO A 37 -8.33 8.53 -2.17
CA PRO A 37 -7.09 7.76 -2.21
C PRO A 37 -6.00 8.39 -3.09
N TYR A 38 -6.34 9.42 -3.86
CA TYR A 38 -5.48 10.08 -4.84
C TYR A 38 -4.59 11.15 -4.20
N ILE A 39 -3.40 10.76 -3.76
CA ILE A 39 -2.39 11.68 -3.22
C ILE A 39 -1.23 11.79 -4.21
N GLU A 40 -1.23 12.85 -5.03
CA GLU A 40 -0.21 13.04 -6.08
C GLU A 40 1.23 13.02 -5.54
N LEU A 41 1.48 13.63 -4.38
CA LEU A 41 2.81 13.60 -3.74
C LEU A 41 3.24 12.20 -3.26
N ALA A 42 2.30 11.28 -3.12
CA ALA A 42 2.53 9.90 -2.75
C ALA A 42 2.65 8.96 -3.95
N ARG A 43 2.32 9.44 -5.17
CA ARG A 43 2.34 8.64 -6.40
C ARG A 43 3.73 8.07 -6.66
N LEU A 44 3.75 6.81 -7.10
CA LEU A 44 4.94 6.11 -7.53
C LEU A 44 5.09 6.23 -9.05
N LYS A 45 6.32 6.03 -9.52
CA LYS A 45 6.73 6.17 -10.92
C LYS A 45 7.20 4.82 -11.46
N ASP A 46 7.50 4.79 -12.75
CA ASP A 46 8.12 3.66 -13.46
C ASP A 46 7.26 2.38 -13.31
N ASP A 47 7.86 1.26 -12.92
CA ASP A 47 7.18 -0.04 -12.76
C ASP A 47 6.06 -0.06 -11.70
N LEU A 48 5.94 1.01 -10.90
CA LEU A 48 4.88 1.23 -9.91
C LEU A 48 3.93 2.36 -10.30
N ALA A 49 3.88 2.74 -11.58
CA ALA A 49 2.91 3.71 -12.08
C ALA A 49 1.48 3.26 -11.73
N GLY A 50 0.69 4.17 -11.13
CA GLY A 50 -0.65 3.87 -10.63
C GLY A 50 -0.70 3.40 -9.17
N CYS A 51 0.45 3.16 -8.55
CA CYS A 51 0.55 2.92 -7.11
C CYS A 51 0.91 4.20 -6.34
N TYR A 52 0.65 4.16 -5.04
CA TYR A 52 0.88 5.22 -4.08
C TYR A 52 1.57 4.67 -2.84
N LYS A 53 2.25 5.54 -2.08
CA LYS A 53 2.97 5.15 -0.86
C LYS A 53 2.49 5.90 0.39
N ILE A 54 2.36 5.16 1.49
CA ILE A 54 2.25 5.73 2.83
C ILE A 54 3.59 5.56 3.54
N LYS A 55 4.08 6.64 4.19
CA LYS A 55 5.31 6.63 4.98
C LYS A 55 5.01 6.84 6.47
N LEU A 56 5.52 5.96 7.32
CA LEU A 56 5.65 6.19 8.77
C LEU A 56 7.11 6.50 9.05
N ARG A 57 7.49 7.79 8.96
CA ARG A 57 8.90 8.21 9.03
C ARG A 57 9.57 7.85 10.37
N ALA A 58 8.91 8.18 11.48
CA ALA A 58 9.44 7.94 12.83
C ALA A 58 9.64 6.45 13.12
N SER A 59 8.70 5.61 12.66
CA SER A 59 8.78 4.15 12.87
C SER A 59 9.56 3.41 11.78
N GLY A 60 9.98 4.09 10.72
CA GLY A 60 10.75 3.46 9.63
C GLY A 60 9.96 2.45 8.78
N PHE A 61 8.66 2.66 8.56
CA PHE A 61 7.82 1.76 7.72
C PHE A 61 7.26 2.45 6.48
N ARG A 62 6.99 1.64 5.45
CA ARG A 62 6.29 2.03 4.23
C ARG A 62 5.21 1.02 3.88
N LEU A 63 4.12 1.52 3.31
CA LEU A 63 3.04 0.74 2.72
C LEU A 63 2.83 1.22 1.29
N VAL A 64 2.65 0.30 0.35
CA VAL A 64 2.31 0.58 -1.04
C VAL A 64 0.90 0.09 -1.31
N TYR A 65 0.08 0.93 -1.95
CA TYR A 65 -1.29 0.59 -2.34
C TYR A 65 -1.54 1.01 -3.79
N GLN A 66 -2.51 0.35 -4.42
CA GLN A 66 -3.06 0.68 -5.72
C GLN A 66 -4.52 1.10 -5.55
N VAL A 67 -5.00 2.00 -6.41
CA VAL A 67 -6.41 2.35 -6.48
C VAL A 67 -7.00 1.65 -7.70
N ILE A 68 -8.08 0.89 -7.49
CA ILE A 68 -8.81 0.17 -8.53
C ILE A 68 -10.17 0.86 -8.65
N ASP A 69 -10.28 1.81 -9.59
CA ASP A 69 -11.50 2.62 -9.77
C ASP A 69 -12.72 1.78 -10.16
N SER A 70 -12.52 0.74 -10.97
CA SER A 70 -13.60 -0.15 -11.44
C SER A 70 -14.31 -0.87 -10.29
N GLU A 71 -13.61 -1.11 -9.19
CA GLU A 71 -14.10 -1.84 -8.02
C GLU A 71 -14.27 -0.93 -6.80
N VAL A 72 -13.87 0.34 -6.89
CA VAL A 72 -13.86 1.30 -5.78
C VAL A 72 -13.05 0.75 -4.58
N VAL A 73 -11.87 0.21 -4.88
CA VAL A 73 -11.01 -0.49 -3.90
C VAL A 73 -9.63 0.17 -3.80
N ILE A 74 -9.14 0.32 -2.56
CA ILE A 74 -7.75 0.55 -2.21
C ILE A 74 -7.14 -0.83 -1.92
N LEU A 75 -6.31 -1.32 -2.83
CA LEU A 75 -5.63 -2.60 -2.68
C LEU A 75 -4.22 -2.37 -2.10
N VAL A 76 -3.98 -2.86 -0.88
CA VAL A 76 -2.65 -2.84 -0.27
C VAL A 76 -1.79 -3.94 -0.92
N ILE A 77 -0.71 -3.53 -1.57
CA ILE A 77 0.15 -4.40 -2.37
C ILE A 77 1.35 -4.91 -1.56
N ALA A 78 1.91 -4.07 -0.68
CA ALA A 78 3.06 -4.44 0.14
C ALA A 78 3.17 -3.56 1.39
N VAL A 79 3.69 -4.11 2.49
CA VAL A 79 4.05 -3.35 3.70
C VAL A 79 5.36 -3.86 4.29
N GLY A 80 6.22 -2.95 4.72
CA GLY A 80 7.52 -3.34 5.27
C GLY A 80 8.37 -2.19 5.77
N LYS A 81 9.51 -2.54 6.36
CA LYS A 81 10.49 -1.59 6.87
C LYS A 81 11.20 -0.83 5.75
N ARG A 82 11.65 0.39 6.05
CA ARG A 82 12.34 1.31 5.15
C ARG A 82 13.68 0.76 4.69
N GLU A 83 14.40 0.17 5.64
CA GLU A 83 15.82 -0.17 5.55
C GLU A 83 16.14 -1.24 4.51
N GLU A 84 15.15 -2.01 4.09
CA GLU A 84 15.38 -3.10 3.12
C GLU A 84 14.86 -2.78 1.71
N SER A 85 14.22 -1.62 1.48
CA SER A 85 13.48 -1.28 0.25
C SER A 85 12.47 -2.34 -0.23
N LYS A 86 12.27 -3.44 0.51
CA LYS A 86 11.48 -4.62 0.13
C LYS A 86 10.06 -4.28 -0.24
N ALA A 87 9.44 -3.29 0.40
CA ALA A 87 8.08 -2.87 0.07
C ALA A 87 7.94 -2.40 -1.39
N TYR A 88 8.97 -1.79 -1.98
CA TYR A 88 8.96 -1.38 -3.38
C TYR A 88 9.23 -2.55 -4.32
N SER A 89 10.32 -3.29 -4.10
CA SER A 89 10.67 -4.43 -4.94
C SER A 89 9.59 -5.52 -4.94
N LEU A 90 8.94 -5.75 -3.78
CA LEU A 90 7.81 -6.66 -3.70
C LEU A 90 6.59 -6.10 -4.43
N ALA A 91 6.32 -4.80 -4.34
CA ALA A 91 5.22 -4.21 -5.09
C ALA A 91 5.43 -4.33 -6.60
N GLU A 92 6.65 -4.08 -7.12
CA GLU A 92 6.98 -4.15 -8.55
C GLU A 92 6.68 -5.55 -9.10
N VAL A 93 7.22 -6.59 -8.44
CA VAL A 93 7.00 -7.99 -8.82
C VAL A 93 5.51 -8.38 -8.79
N ARG A 94 4.73 -7.79 -7.89
CA ARG A 94 3.31 -8.11 -7.71
C ARG A 94 2.44 -7.44 -8.76
N ILE A 95 2.70 -6.17 -9.07
CA ILE A 95 1.98 -5.44 -10.11
C ILE A 95 2.23 -6.06 -11.48
N GLN A 96 3.48 -6.42 -11.81
CA GLN A 96 3.77 -7.12 -13.06
C GLN A 96 3.01 -8.44 -13.20
N LYS A 97 2.85 -9.20 -12.11
CA LYS A 97 2.06 -10.45 -12.11
C LYS A 97 0.55 -10.23 -12.19
N ASN A 98 0.03 -9.17 -11.59
CA ASN A 98 -1.39 -8.85 -11.63
C ASN A 98 -1.82 -8.34 -13.02
N ASN A 99 -0.91 -7.75 -13.80
CA ASN A 99 -1.16 -7.28 -15.17
C ASN A 99 -0.93 -8.36 -16.26
N MET A 100 -0.54 -9.59 -15.88
CA MET A 100 -0.23 -10.69 -16.80
C MET A 100 -1.41 -11.65 -17.04
N TYR A 101 -2.60 -11.33 -16.53
CA TYR A 101 -3.86 -12.03 -16.74
C TYR A 101 -4.94 -11.01 -17.08
#